data_AF-A7MLZ9-F1
#
_entry.id   AF-A7MLZ9-F1
#
_cell.length_a   1.000
_cell.length_b   1.000
_cell.length_c   1.000
_cell.angle_alpha   90.00
_cell.angle_beta   90.00
_cell.angle_gamma   90.00
#
_symmetry.space_group_name_H-M   'P 1'
#
loop_
_entity.id
_entity.type
_entity.pdbx_description
1 polymer ?
#
loop_
_entity_poly.entity_id
_entity_poly.type
_entity_poly.pdbx_seq_one_letter_code
_entity_poly.pdbx_strand_id
1 'polypeptide(L)'
;MDFFEKFKQAEYDFTYGAEDDPEYHNALQVGLAAWFYLDKGYTKENRARIAEAWQLYHNEFGAKLKWGYIDDPNAEIDYSAISLKKFKEIIIGSFGNDLDFQWYSEKGFRYASNYAVSVSSTAGWYESIHKRVSCFGFYLPVLLLNNKKHLEDFLFQICSVLKPMHGLIGLGIQQCYEKERYQHLEYEICNEFNGVDVINSNTDKKMRAGLRSVNWYTFFNNEWLNKLGGVQYLRSALGNASIEIIPYDAGVIIRAGEWPELGWVKDNPYPELYVKVNKVLKPIRAPEIGSLGYGSIAGEIRFDRNSTARWLARFDVDLPPLATMPAVKDPVRISCWTDDIAPYAGQWATIVNGTTDYIQTREGQKMPYFEDKHGNKYRALWQLLKRDDKGSVFIMPE
;
A
#
# COMPACT_ATOMS: atom_id res chain seq x y z
N MET A 1 6.57 -16.33 -2.53
CA MET A 1 7.35 -15.17 -2.08
C MET A 1 6.40 -14.23 -1.38
N ASP A 2 6.64 -13.96 -0.10
CA ASP A 2 5.81 -13.01 0.65
C ASP A 2 6.08 -11.57 0.21
N PHE A 3 5.29 -10.61 0.72
CA PHE A 3 5.43 -9.20 0.36
C PHE A 3 6.85 -8.66 0.67
N PHE A 4 7.42 -8.99 1.83
CA PHE A 4 8.69 -8.43 2.28
C PHE A 4 9.86 -8.96 1.45
N GLU A 5 9.83 -10.23 1.05
CA GLU A 5 10.79 -10.82 0.13
C GLU A 5 10.75 -10.12 -1.24
N LYS A 6 9.55 -9.90 -1.81
CA LYS A 6 9.39 -9.18 -3.09
C LYS A 6 9.88 -7.73 -2.99
N PHE A 7 9.52 -7.04 -1.91
CA PHE A 7 9.95 -5.68 -1.65
C PHE A 7 11.48 -5.61 -1.52
N LYS A 8 12.09 -6.54 -0.76
CA LYS A 8 13.55 -6.61 -0.58
C LYS A 8 14.28 -6.91 -1.88
N GLN A 9 13.71 -7.75 -2.75
CA GLN A 9 14.28 -8.04 -4.06
C GLN A 9 14.32 -6.80 -4.98
N ALA A 10 13.32 -5.92 -4.86
CA ALA A 10 13.21 -4.69 -5.65
C ALA A 10 13.91 -3.48 -5.02
N GLU A 11 14.32 -3.57 -3.75
CA GLU A 11 14.79 -2.43 -2.95
C GLU A 11 15.94 -1.66 -3.61
N TYR A 12 16.86 -2.38 -4.26
CA TYR A 12 17.99 -1.79 -4.96
C TYR A 12 17.59 -0.95 -6.17
N ASP A 13 16.46 -1.28 -6.83
CA ASP A 13 16.01 -0.63 -8.05
C ASP A 13 15.25 0.69 -7.79
N PHE A 14 15.00 1.04 -6.52
CA PHE A 14 14.30 2.28 -6.15
C PHE A 14 14.90 3.02 -4.94
N THR A 15 16.09 2.60 -4.48
CA THR A 15 16.79 3.23 -3.36
C THR A 15 18.08 3.86 -3.86
N TYR A 16 18.22 5.15 -3.65
CA TYR A 16 19.36 5.93 -4.11
C TYR A 16 20.05 6.59 -2.91
N GLY A 17 21.35 6.31 -2.74
CA GLY A 17 22.18 6.91 -1.71
C GLY A 17 22.27 8.43 -1.86
N ALA A 18 22.43 9.13 -0.73
CA ALA A 18 22.66 10.57 -0.74
C ALA A 18 24.02 10.90 -1.36
N GLU A 19 24.12 11.99 -2.13
CA GLU A 19 25.37 12.33 -2.85
C GLU A 19 26.55 12.62 -1.90
N ASP A 20 26.27 13.16 -0.72
CA ASP A 20 27.24 13.54 0.28
C ASP A 20 27.56 12.44 1.29
N ASP A 21 26.63 11.51 1.51
CA ASP A 21 26.84 10.36 2.39
C ASP A 21 26.03 9.11 1.97
N PRO A 22 26.42 8.46 0.86
CA PRO A 22 25.64 7.36 0.28
C PRO A 22 25.75 6.04 1.07
N GLU A 23 26.72 5.92 2.00
CA GLU A 23 26.90 4.72 2.80
C GLU A 23 25.93 4.66 3.98
N TYR A 24 25.53 5.82 4.52
CA TYR A 24 24.68 5.90 5.71
C TYR A 24 23.31 6.53 5.45
N HIS A 25 23.14 7.25 4.35
CA HIS A 25 21.91 7.99 4.04
C HIS A 25 21.43 7.75 2.61
N ASN A 26 20.11 7.69 2.46
CA ASN A 26 19.44 7.67 1.16
C ASN A 26 18.96 9.09 0.82
N ALA A 27 19.07 9.51 -0.44
CA ALA A 27 18.39 10.69 -0.96
C ALA A 27 16.94 10.40 -1.36
N LEU A 28 16.69 9.17 -1.78
CA LEU A 28 15.41 8.70 -2.28
C LEU A 28 15.24 7.23 -1.93
N GLN A 29 14.06 6.83 -1.47
CA GLN A 29 13.71 5.44 -1.21
C GLN A 29 12.21 5.23 -1.39
N VAL A 30 11.75 3.98 -1.40
CA VAL A 30 10.32 3.66 -1.36
C VAL A 30 9.95 3.16 0.03
N GLY A 31 8.78 3.59 0.50
CA GLY A 31 8.18 3.04 1.70
C GLY A 31 6.67 3.24 1.68
N LEU A 32 6.04 3.24 2.85
CA LEU A 32 4.65 3.66 2.95
C LEU A 32 4.58 5.19 2.93
N ALA A 33 3.71 5.72 2.08
CA ALA A 33 3.47 7.14 2.01
C ALA A 33 1.96 7.40 1.88
N ALA A 34 1.46 8.37 2.65
CA ALA A 34 0.03 8.68 2.76
C ALA A 34 -0.21 10.16 2.53
N TRP A 35 -1.06 10.51 1.56
CA TRP A 35 -1.36 11.90 1.21
C TRP A 35 -2.86 12.18 1.21
N PHE A 36 -3.24 13.24 1.93
CA PHE A 36 -4.62 13.65 2.16
C PHE A 36 -4.84 15.02 1.52
N TYR A 37 -5.67 15.10 0.48
CA TYR A 37 -5.98 16.35 -0.21
C TYR A 37 -7.17 17.04 0.46
N LEU A 38 -6.95 18.26 0.92
CA LEU A 38 -7.88 19.00 1.78
C LEU A 38 -8.46 20.21 1.04
N ASP A 39 -9.78 20.40 1.18
CA ASP A 39 -10.46 21.63 0.79
C ASP A 39 -10.33 22.67 1.91
N LYS A 40 -10.03 23.93 1.59
CA LYS A 40 -10.03 25.07 2.51
C LYS A 40 -9.20 24.82 3.78
N GLY A 41 -7.98 24.32 3.61
CA GLY A 41 -7.10 23.97 4.73
C GLY A 41 -6.83 25.15 5.67
N TYR A 42 -6.92 26.38 5.16
CA TYR A 42 -6.73 27.64 5.88
C TYR A 42 -7.85 28.00 6.87
N THR A 43 -9.01 27.34 6.84
CA THR A 43 -10.12 27.69 7.73
C THR A 43 -9.82 27.32 9.18
N LYS A 44 -10.40 28.07 10.14
CA LYS A 44 -10.20 27.79 11.58
C LYS A 44 -10.55 26.34 11.95
N GLU A 45 -11.63 25.82 11.37
CA GLU A 45 -12.05 24.43 11.57
C GLU A 45 -11.01 23.44 11.01
N ASN A 46 -10.56 23.62 9.77
CA ASN A 46 -9.59 22.70 9.18
C ASN A 46 -8.19 22.83 9.79
N ARG A 47 -7.79 24.00 10.30
CA ARG A 47 -6.57 24.14 11.13
C ARG A 47 -6.66 23.30 12.40
N ALA A 48 -7.81 23.29 13.09
CA ALA A 48 -8.01 22.43 14.25
C ALA A 48 -7.90 20.94 13.89
N ARG A 49 -8.51 20.52 12.78
CA ARG A 49 -8.38 19.14 12.26
C ARG A 49 -6.95 18.77 11.88
N ILE A 50 -6.21 19.68 11.24
CA ILE A 50 -4.79 19.49 10.92
C ILE A 50 -3.96 19.33 12.20
N ALA A 51 -4.21 20.16 13.22
CA ALA A 51 -3.52 20.06 14.51
C ALA A 51 -3.81 18.73 15.22
N GLU A 52 -5.04 18.22 15.11
CA GLU A 52 -5.44 16.91 15.65
C GLU A 52 -4.82 15.76 14.86
N ALA A 53 -4.80 15.82 13.52
CA ALA A 53 -4.14 14.81 12.70
C ALA A 53 -2.63 14.74 12.95
N TRP A 54 -1.97 15.90 13.10
CA TRP A 54 -0.58 15.95 13.52
C TRP A 54 -0.39 15.37 14.93
N GLN A 55 -1.28 15.67 15.89
CA GLN A 55 -1.22 15.10 17.23
C GLN A 55 -1.33 13.57 17.22
N LEU A 56 -2.21 13.01 16.39
CA LEU A 56 -2.32 11.56 16.21
C LEU A 56 -0.98 10.97 15.70
N TYR A 57 -0.38 11.59 14.69
CA TYR A 57 0.96 11.17 14.22
C TYR A 57 2.02 11.29 15.31
N HIS A 58 2.03 12.41 16.06
CA HIS A 58 2.98 12.65 17.14
C HIS A 58 2.89 11.58 18.24
N ASN A 59 1.67 11.17 18.62
CA ASN A 59 1.48 10.15 19.65
C ASN A 59 2.10 8.81 19.26
N GLU A 60 1.96 8.42 17.99
CA GLU A 60 2.44 7.14 17.48
C GLU A 60 3.94 7.17 17.12
N PHE A 61 4.38 8.24 16.46
CA PHE A 61 5.67 8.28 15.77
C PHE A 61 6.52 9.50 16.11
N GLY A 62 6.03 10.41 16.97
CA GLY A 62 6.74 11.64 17.35
C GLY A 62 8.12 11.39 17.96
N ALA A 63 8.29 10.29 18.70
CA ALA A 63 9.58 9.90 19.26
C ALA A 63 10.64 9.50 18.20
N LYS A 64 10.24 9.29 16.95
CA LYS A 64 11.13 8.97 15.82
C LYS A 64 11.60 10.23 15.07
N LEU A 65 10.91 11.35 15.24
CA LEU A 65 11.23 12.61 14.56
C LEU A 65 12.38 13.31 15.29
N LYS A 66 13.35 13.80 14.52
CA LYS A 66 14.55 14.46 15.04
C LYS A 66 14.52 15.97 14.81
N TRP A 67 14.10 16.41 13.62
CA TRP A 67 14.21 17.81 13.21
C TRP A 67 13.15 18.17 12.17
N GLY A 68 13.08 19.45 11.84
CA GLY A 68 12.22 19.97 10.78
C GLY A 68 12.17 21.49 10.80
N TYR A 69 11.10 22.05 10.24
CA TYR A 69 10.87 23.49 10.22
C TYR A 69 9.38 23.82 10.18
N ILE A 70 9.06 25.09 10.44
CA ILE A 70 7.72 25.66 10.30
C ILE A 70 7.85 26.92 9.47
N ASP A 71 7.18 26.95 8.31
CA ASP A 71 7.12 28.00 7.29
C ASP A 71 8.47 28.39 6.63
N ASP A 72 9.56 28.52 7.38
CA ASP A 72 10.90 28.87 6.87
C ASP A 72 11.89 27.70 7.01
N PRO A 73 12.32 27.06 5.90
CA PRO A 73 13.30 25.98 5.93
C PRO A 73 14.69 26.43 6.41
N ASN A 74 15.02 27.73 6.38
CA ASN A 74 16.28 28.23 6.91
C ASN A 74 16.27 28.37 8.44
N ALA A 75 15.10 28.25 9.06
CA ALA A 75 14.90 28.28 10.50
C ALA A 75 14.64 26.86 11.02
N GLU A 76 15.65 26.01 10.96
CA GLU A 76 15.57 24.63 11.43
C GLU A 76 15.25 24.54 12.93
N ILE A 77 14.48 23.52 13.29
CA ILE A 77 14.04 23.26 14.65
C ILE A 77 14.31 21.80 15.00
N ASP A 78 15.00 21.55 16.10
CA ASP A 78 15.04 20.20 16.69
C ASP A 78 13.63 19.86 17.21
N TYR A 79 13.09 18.70 16.83
CA TYR A 79 11.69 18.36 17.11
C TYR A 79 11.38 18.34 18.61
N SER A 80 12.36 17.97 19.45
CA SER A 80 12.24 17.98 20.91
C SER A 80 12.21 19.39 21.52
N ALA A 81 12.61 20.42 20.78
CA ALA A 81 12.65 21.80 21.28
C ALA A 81 11.26 22.46 21.28
N ILE A 82 10.32 21.96 20.49
CA ILE A 82 8.96 22.48 20.43
C ILE A 82 7.99 21.63 21.25
N SER A 83 7.34 22.25 22.24
CA SER A 83 6.34 21.52 23.04
C SER A 83 5.08 21.21 22.23
N LEU A 84 4.45 20.09 22.56
CA LEU A 84 3.20 19.62 21.96
C LEU A 84 2.12 20.72 21.93
N LYS A 85 1.89 21.34 23.08
CA LYS A 85 0.91 22.41 23.26
C LYS A 85 1.22 23.60 22.35
N LYS A 86 2.48 24.03 22.33
CA LYS A 86 2.91 25.19 21.53
C LYS A 86 2.72 24.95 20.05
N PHE A 87 3.05 23.77 19.54
CA PHE A 87 2.89 23.50 18.11
C PHE A 87 1.42 23.43 17.68
N LYS A 88 0.54 22.85 18.50
CA LYS A 88 -0.91 22.91 18.24
C LYS A 88 -1.44 24.33 18.19
N GLU A 89 -0.98 25.19 19.11
CA GLU A 89 -1.35 26.61 19.11
C GLU A 89 -0.85 27.32 17.84
N ILE A 90 0.33 26.99 17.32
CA ILE A 90 0.84 27.52 16.05
C ILE A 90 -0.04 27.09 14.88
N ILE A 91 -0.33 25.79 14.74
CA ILE A 91 -1.19 25.28 13.66
C ILE A 91 -2.58 25.92 13.72
N ILE A 92 -3.21 25.97 14.90
CA ILE A 92 -4.56 26.55 15.05
C ILE A 92 -4.53 28.07 14.80
N GLY A 93 -3.48 28.74 15.27
CA GLY A 93 -3.29 30.18 15.16
C GLY A 93 -3.01 30.69 13.75
N SER A 94 -2.53 29.83 12.83
CA SER A 94 -2.24 30.19 11.43
C SER A 94 -3.48 30.20 10.52
N PHE A 95 -4.70 30.20 11.07
CA PHE A 95 -5.92 30.27 10.27
C PHE A 95 -5.94 31.52 9.38
N GLY A 96 -6.37 31.37 8.13
CA GLY A 96 -6.37 32.42 7.11
C GLY A 96 -5.04 32.62 6.40
N ASN A 97 -3.91 32.34 7.07
CA ASN A 97 -2.55 32.44 6.51
C ASN A 97 -2.08 31.10 5.95
N ASP A 98 -0.91 31.12 5.33
CA ASP A 98 -0.16 29.91 4.98
C ASP A 98 0.26 29.12 6.23
N LEU A 99 0.45 27.83 6.02
CA LEU A 99 0.99 26.89 6.98
C LEU A 99 1.77 25.84 6.18
N ASP A 100 3.07 25.85 6.34
CA ASP A 100 3.96 24.79 5.88
C ASP A 100 4.75 24.25 7.08
N PHE A 101 4.83 22.94 7.21
CA PHE A 101 5.81 22.35 8.10
C PHE A 101 6.21 20.99 7.57
N GLN A 102 7.42 20.59 7.92
CA GLN A 102 7.94 19.27 7.66
C GLN A 102 8.71 18.80 8.89
N TRP A 103 8.46 17.57 9.32
CA TRP A 103 9.23 16.92 10.37
C TRP A 103 9.77 15.59 9.87
N TYR A 104 11.01 15.28 10.20
CA TYR A 104 11.78 14.17 9.62
C TYR A 104 12.53 13.37 10.69
N SER A 105 12.71 12.07 10.44
CA SER A 105 13.55 11.19 11.26
C SER A 105 15.04 11.24 10.89
N GLU A 106 15.40 11.63 9.67
CA GLU A 106 16.79 11.80 9.23
C GLU A 106 17.15 13.26 9.17
N LYS A 107 18.24 13.66 9.86
CA LYS A 107 18.66 15.06 9.98
C LYS A 107 19.50 15.48 8.79
N GLY A 108 19.01 16.44 8.03
CA GLY A 108 19.66 16.97 6.84
C GLY A 108 18.69 17.11 5.67
N PHE A 109 18.86 18.15 4.86
CA PHE A 109 17.96 18.42 3.73
C PHE A 109 18.06 17.40 2.59
N ARG A 110 19.13 16.60 2.56
CA ARG A 110 19.42 15.64 1.49
C ARG A 110 19.06 14.20 1.82
N TYR A 111 18.50 13.95 3.00
CA TYR A 111 18.26 12.59 3.48
C TYR A 111 16.76 12.27 3.52
N ALA A 112 16.38 11.20 2.84
CA ALA A 112 15.04 10.64 2.90
C ALA A 112 14.80 10.02 4.29
N SER A 113 13.57 10.17 4.79
CA SER A 113 13.19 9.69 6.12
C SER A 113 12.16 8.57 6.05
N ASN A 114 12.38 7.52 6.84
CA ASN A 114 11.38 6.46 7.07
C ASN A 114 10.13 6.99 7.80
N TYR A 115 10.32 7.96 8.71
CA TYR A 115 9.24 8.65 9.40
C TYR A 115 9.30 10.13 9.05
N ALA A 116 8.24 10.65 8.46
CA ALA A 116 8.06 12.07 8.24
C ALA A 116 6.60 12.45 8.34
N VAL A 117 6.29 13.69 8.72
CA VAL A 117 4.94 14.25 8.67
C VAL A 117 5.00 15.70 8.22
N SER A 118 4.04 16.08 7.38
CA SER A 118 4.06 17.38 6.74
C SER A 118 2.69 17.94 6.39
N VAL A 119 2.66 19.25 6.25
CA VAL A 119 1.53 20.02 5.75
C VAL A 119 2.03 21.04 4.76
N SER A 120 1.29 21.21 3.66
CA SER A 120 1.42 22.36 2.78
C SER A 120 0.02 22.92 2.55
N SER A 121 -0.27 24.08 3.14
CA SER A 121 -1.57 24.72 3.06
C SER A 121 -1.42 26.22 2.83
N THR A 122 -1.88 26.71 1.68
CA THR A 122 -1.77 28.14 1.33
C THR A 122 -2.77 29.01 2.08
N ALA A 123 -2.45 30.29 2.20
CA ALA A 123 -3.37 31.32 2.70
C ALA A 123 -4.72 31.32 1.97
N GLY A 124 -5.77 31.75 2.66
CA GLY A 124 -7.14 31.67 2.15
C GLY A 124 -7.40 32.52 0.90
N TRP A 125 -6.76 33.69 0.82
CA TRP A 125 -6.84 34.53 -0.38
C TRP A 125 -6.21 33.82 -1.60
N TYR A 126 -5.08 33.12 -1.39
CA TYR A 126 -4.36 32.43 -2.45
C TYR A 126 -5.14 31.23 -2.96
N GLU A 127 -5.69 30.42 -2.04
CA GLU A 127 -6.56 29.29 -2.41
C GLU A 127 -7.82 29.78 -3.13
N SER A 128 -8.41 30.90 -2.73
CA SER A 128 -9.58 31.48 -3.40
C SER A 128 -9.32 31.83 -4.87
N ILE A 129 -8.16 32.42 -5.16
CA ILE A 129 -7.78 32.89 -6.50
C ILE A 129 -7.24 31.73 -7.35
N HIS A 130 -6.24 30.99 -6.83
CA HIS A 130 -5.49 30.00 -7.60
C HIS A 130 -6.08 28.60 -7.51
N LYS A 131 -7.04 28.37 -6.60
CA LYS A 131 -7.68 27.07 -6.36
C LYS A 131 -6.69 25.96 -6.00
N ARG A 132 -5.52 26.31 -5.44
CA ARG A 132 -4.53 25.35 -4.96
C ARG A 132 -5.16 24.44 -3.90
N VAL A 133 -4.70 23.19 -3.83
CA VAL A 133 -5.24 22.19 -2.89
C VAL A 133 -4.27 22.08 -1.73
N SER A 134 -4.77 22.15 -0.50
CA SER A 134 -3.93 21.90 0.68
C SER A 134 -3.68 20.40 0.83
N CYS A 135 -2.54 20.00 1.39
CA CYS A 135 -2.27 18.61 1.69
C CYS A 135 -1.69 18.40 3.09
N PHE A 136 -2.04 17.25 3.67
CA PHE A 136 -1.38 16.67 4.84
C PHE A 136 -0.76 15.36 4.37
N GLY A 137 0.49 15.09 4.75
CA GLY A 137 1.25 13.96 4.25
C GLY A 137 2.09 13.32 5.35
N PHE A 138 2.36 12.02 5.23
CA PHE A 138 3.35 11.37 6.08
C PHE A 138 3.98 10.14 5.42
N TYR A 139 5.17 9.80 5.93
CA TYR A 139 5.94 8.61 5.59
C TYR A 139 6.01 7.66 6.78
N LEU A 140 6.00 6.36 6.47
CA LEU A 140 6.15 5.26 7.42
C LEU A 140 7.01 4.14 6.79
N PRO A 141 7.80 3.39 7.57
CA PRO A 141 8.55 2.26 7.03
C PRO A 141 7.61 1.08 6.73
N VAL A 142 7.94 0.30 5.70
CA VAL A 142 7.18 -0.91 5.31
C VAL A 142 7.11 -1.96 6.43
N LEU A 143 8.05 -1.94 7.39
CA LEU A 143 8.04 -2.83 8.55
C LEU A 143 6.81 -2.66 9.45
N LEU A 144 6.10 -1.54 9.39
CA LEU A 144 4.82 -1.39 10.10
C LEU A 144 3.73 -2.32 9.57
N LEU A 145 3.89 -2.86 8.36
CA LEU A 145 2.99 -3.87 7.81
C LEU A 145 3.05 -5.22 8.54
N ASN A 146 3.97 -5.42 9.48
CA ASN A 146 3.88 -6.53 10.42
C ASN A 146 2.65 -6.41 11.36
N ASN A 147 2.11 -5.20 11.51
CA ASN A 147 0.88 -4.94 12.25
C ASN A 147 -0.08 -4.08 11.40
N LYS A 148 -0.61 -4.67 10.31
CA LYS A 148 -1.51 -3.98 9.38
C LYS A 148 -2.75 -3.39 10.04
N LYS A 149 -3.30 -4.08 11.05
CA LYS A 149 -4.49 -3.61 11.76
C LYS A 149 -4.22 -2.27 12.47
N HIS A 150 -3.06 -2.12 13.10
CA HIS A 150 -2.67 -0.85 13.73
C HIS A 150 -2.57 0.28 12.71
N LEU A 151 -1.99 0.01 11.54
CA LEU A 151 -1.92 0.98 10.45
C LEU A 151 -3.31 1.36 9.92
N GLU A 152 -4.21 0.39 9.78
CA GLU A 152 -5.60 0.59 9.35
C GLU A 152 -6.39 1.45 10.34
N ASP A 153 -6.30 1.13 11.63
CA ASP A 153 -6.95 1.88 12.69
C ASP A 153 -6.42 3.33 12.73
N PHE A 154 -5.09 3.50 12.59
CA PHE A 154 -4.46 4.81 12.49
C PHE A 154 -4.93 5.60 11.27
N LEU A 155 -4.95 4.98 10.08
CA LEU A 155 -5.43 5.60 8.85
C LEU A 155 -6.90 6.04 8.99
N PHE A 156 -7.74 5.18 9.55
CA PHE A 156 -9.16 5.47 9.77
C PHE A 156 -9.35 6.70 10.67
N GLN A 157 -8.56 6.81 11.75
CA GLN A 157 -8.59 7.99 12.63
C GLN A 157 -8.18 9.26 11.89
N ILE A 158 -7.08 9.22 11.12
CA ILE A 158 -6.63 10.38 10.34
C ILE A 158 -7.69 10.80 9.31
N CYS A 159 -8.27 9.85 8.57
CA CYS A 159 -9.36 10.13 7.62
C CYS A 159 -10.58 10.76 8.30
N SER A 160 -10.97 10.25 9.47
CA SER A 160 -12.12 10.75 10.25
C SER A 160 -11.92 12.18 10.74
N VAL A 161 -10.69 12.50 11.17
CA VAL A 161 -10.30 13.85 11.62
C VAL A 161 -10.19 14.81 10.45
N LEU A 162 -9.39 14.48 9.43
CA LEU A 162 -9.08 15.39 8.32
C LEU A 162 -10.24 15.59 7.35
N LYS A 163 -11.10 14.57 7.17
CA LYS A 163 -12.20 14.57 6.20
C LYS A 163 -11.73 15.01 4.79
N PRO A 164 -10.72 14.32 4.21
CA PRO A 164 -10.10 14.73 2.95
C PRO A 164 -11.09 14.68 1.79
N MET A 165 -10.89 15.51 0.76
CA MET A 165 -11.61 15.39 -0.51
C MET A 165 -11.34 14.02 -1.14
N HIS A 166 -10.05 13.66 -1.20
CA HIS A 166 -9.55 12.35 -1.59
C HIS A 166 -8.10 12.20 -1.15
N GLY A 167 -7.56 11.02 -1.35
CA GLY A 167 -6.16 10.72 -1.11
C GLY A 167 -5.88 9.25 -1.20
N LEU A 168 -4.66 8.89 -0.84
CA LEU A 168 -4.12 7.56 -1.03
C LEU A 168 -3.06 7.25 0.02
N ILE A 169 -2.93 5.96 0.33
CA ILE A 169 -1.79 5.41 1.07
C ILE A 169 -1.38 4.09 0.42
N GLY A 170 -0.09 3.85 0.32
CA GLY A 170 0.45 2.64 -0.26
C GLY A 170 1.96 2.77 -0.40
N LEU A 171 2.54 1.97 -1.31
CA LEU A 171 3.92 2.20 -1.69
C LEU A 171 4.05 3.52 -2.42
N GLY A 172 4.98 4.35 -1.97
CA GLY A 172 5.27 5.62 -2.57
C GLY A 172 6.70 6.05 -2.30
N ILE A 173 7.16 6.97 -3.13
CA ILE A 173 8.51 7.50 -3.04
C ILE A 173 8.60 8.43 -1.81
N GLN A 174 9.52 8.10 -0.90
CA GLN A 174 9.87 8.90 0.27
C GLN A 174 11.03 9.82 -0.10
N GLN A 175 10.74 11.11 -0.13
CA GLN A 175 11.64 12.14 -0.64
C GLN A 175 12.43 12.78 0.50
N CYS A 176 13.66 13.23 0.22
CA CYS A 176 14.34 14.22 1.06
C CYS A 176 13.72 15.62 0.89
N TYR A 177 14.24 16.62 1.59
CA TYR A 177 13.78 18.00 1.40
C TYR A 177 14.19 18.55 0.02
N GLU A 178 15.45 18.37 -0.41
CA GLU A 178 15.96 18.79 -1.73
C GLU A 178 15.51 17.87 -2.88
N LYS A 179 14.27 17.37 -2.82
CA LYS A 179 13.68 16.40 -3.76
C LYS A 179 13.71 16.85 -5.22
N GLU A 180 13.72 18.15 -5.48
CA GLU A 180 13.81 18.72 -6.82
C GLU A 180 15.05 18.24 -7.57
N ARG A 181 16.10 17.82 -6.86
CA ARG A 181 17.32 17.24 -7.46
C ARG A 181 17.06 15.83 -8.01
N TYR A 182 16.12 15.09 -7.43
CA TYR A 182 15.90 13.66 -7.68
C TYR A 182 14.61 13.35 -8.45
N GLN A 183 13.85 14.36 -8.91
CA GLN A 183 12.61 14.15 -9.67
C GLN A 183 12.77 13.39 -11.00
N HIS A 184 13.98 13.32 -11.55
CA HIS A 184 14.28 12.48 -12.71
C HIS A 184 14.33 10.99 -12.31
N LEU A 185 14.93 10.67 -11.16
CA LEU A 185 14.90 9.32 -10.58
C LEU A 185 13.48 8.92 -10.18
N GLU A 186 12.68 9.85 -9.65
CA GLU A 186 11.25 9.59 -9.40
C GLU A 186 10.50 9.17 -10.67
N TYR A 187 10.81 9.86 -11.78
CA TYR A 187 10.24 9.51 -13.07
C TYR A 187 10.72 8.13 -13.55
N GLU A 188 12.00 7.80 -13.38
CA GLU A 188 12.55 6.47 -13.70
C GLU A 188 11.89 5.36 -12.87
N ILE A 189 11.84 5.50 -11.54
CA ILE A 189 11.17 4.56 -10.64
C ILE A 189 9.73 4.31 -11.09
N CYS A 190 8.98 5.37 -11.40
CA CYS A 190 7.59 5.22 -11.83
C CYS A 190 7.44 4.57 -13.22
N ASN A 191 8.44 4.61 -14.10
CA ASN A 191 8.40 3.82 -15.33
C ASN A 191 8.65 2.33 -15.07
N GLU A 192 9.29 1.96 -13.96
CA GLU A 192 9.56 0.57 -13.59
C GLU A 192 8.52 -0.02 -12.62
N PHE A 193 7.88 0.81 -11.80
CA PHE A 193 7.01 0.39 -10.71
C PHE A 193 5.67 1.13 -10.74
N ASN A 194 4.69 0.58 -11.45
CA ASN A 194 3.36 1.18 -11.59
C ASN A 194 2.58 1.27 -10.26
N GLY A 195 2.92 0.46 -9.26
CA GLY A 195 2.29 0.46 -7.93
C GLY A 195 2.92 1.45 -6.94
N VAL A 196 4.09 2.02 -7.27
CA VAL A 196 4.79 3.01 -6.43
C VAL A 196 4.37 4.41 -6.87
N ASP A 197 3.69 5.15 -6.00
CA ASP A 197 3.22 6.50 -6.33
C ASP A 197 4.29 7.58 -6.08
N VAL A 198 4.36 8.57 -6.96
CA VAL A 198 5.06 9.83 -6.65
C VAL A 198 4.17 10.58 -5.69
N ILE A 199 4.62 10.85 -4.47
CA ILE A 199 3.81 11.60 -3.52
C ILE A 199 4.58 12.86 -3.11
N ASN A 200 4.09 14.03 -3.54
CA ASN A 200 4.74 15.30 -3.29
C ASN A 200 3.74 16.45 -3.05
N SER A 201 4.28 17.63 -2.71
CA SER A 201 3.52 18.85 -2.44
C SER A 201 3.11 19.63 -3.71
N ASN A 202 3.33 19.07 -4.91
CA ASN A 202 2.90 19.66 -6.17
C ASN A 202 1.41 19.41 -6.39
N THR A 203 0.60 20.21 -5.71
CA THR A 203 -0.85 20.17 -5.81
C THR A 203 -1.35 20.97 -7.00
N ASP A 204 -2.33 20.44 -7.74
CA ASP A 204 -2.99 21.11 -8.87
C ASP A 204 -4.46 21.40 -8.54
N LYS A 205 -5.00 22.53 -9.01
CA LYS A 205 -6.43 22.86 -8.86
C LYS A 205 -7.37 21.79 -9.43
N LYS A 206 -6.92 21.04 -10.44
CA LYS A 206 -7.66 19.93 -11.09
C LYS A 206 -7.86 18.74 -10.16
N MET A 207 -7.11 18.64 -9.07
CA MET A 207 -7.39 17.69 -8.00
C MET A 207 -8.74 17.98 -7.29
N ARG A 208 -9.38 19.12 -7.56
CA ARG A 208 -10.77 19.41 -7.14
C ARG A 208 -11.82 18.86 -8.09
N ALA A 209 -11.41 18.43 -9.28
CA ALA A 209 -12.28 17.90 -10.32
C ALA A 209 -12.29 16.36 -10.36
N GLY A 210 -11.59 15.70 -9.45
CA GLY A 210 -11.64 14.25 -9.27
C GLY A 210 -10.47 13.72 -8.47
N LEU A 211 -10.43 12.40 -8.31
CA LEU A 211 -9.35 11.71 -7.60
C LEU A 211 -8.06 11.77 -8.39
N ARG A 212 -6.93 11.92 -7.68
CA ARG A 212 -5.61 11.93 -8.31
C ARG A 212 -5.23 10.58 -8.89
N SER A 213 -5.38 9.49 -8.14
CA SER A 213 -4.98 8.16 -8.58
C SER A 213 -5.61 7.09 -7.69
N VAL A 214 -5.20 5.84 -7.88
CA VAL A 214 -5.47 4.71 -6.99
C VAL A 214 -4.15 4.15 -6.46
N ASN A 215 -4.19 3.62 -5.23
CA ASN A 215 -3.09 2.87 -4.59
C ASN A 215 -3.70 1.87 -3.60
N TRP A 216 -2.86 1.21 -2.79
CA TRP A 216 -3.24 0.15 -1.83
C TRP A 216 -4.48 0.52 -1.00
N TYR A 217 -4.50 1.71 -0.41
CA TYR A 217 -5.74 2.34 -0.01
C TYR A 217 -5.99 3.60 -0.84
N THR A 218 -7.24 3.74 -1.24
CA THR A 218 -7.77 4.94 -1.90
C THR A 218 -8.97 5.42 -1.11
N PHE A 219 -8.97 6.69 -0.70
CA PHE A 219 -10.06 7.26 0.10
C PHE A 219 -10.58 8.55 -0.52
N PHE A 220 -11.87 8.81 -0.37
CA PHE A 220 -12.54 9.99 -0.92
C PHE A 220 -13.85 10.29 -0.21
N ASN A 221 -14.25 11.56 -0.28
CA ASN A 221 -15.39 12.06 0.47
C ASN A 221 -16.75 11.60 -0.10
N ASN A 222 -17.80 11.86 0.67
CA ASN A 222 -19.18 11.54 0.29
C ASN A 222 -19.64 12.25 -1.01
N GLU A 223 -19.07 13.41 -1.35
CA GLU A 223 -19.41 14.10 -2.61
C GLU A 223 -18.99 13.25 -3.82
N TRP A 224 -17.76 12.75 -3.83
CA TRP A 224 -17.27 11.86 -4.89
C TRP A 224 -17.96 10.50 -4.87
N LEU A 225 -18.23 9.95 -3.68
CA LEU A 225 -18.98 8.71 -3.55
C LEU A 225 -20.39 8.81 -4.13
N ASN A 226 -21.09 9.92 -3.88
CA ASN A 226 -22.42 10.14 -4.42
C ASN A 226 -22.39 10.32 -5.94
N LYS A 227 -21.39 11.02 -6.50
CA LYS A 227 -21.20 11.14 -7.95
C LYS A 227 -20.97 9.77 -8.64
N LEU A 228 -20.36 8.82 -7.92
CA LEU A 228 -20.14 7.47 -8.41
C LEU A 228 -21.40 6.58 -8.36
N GLY A 229 -22.38 6.91 -7.51
CA GLY A 229 -23.59 6.10 -7.30
C GLY A 229 -23.75 5.55 -5.87
N GLY A 230 -22.91 5.98 -4.93
CA GLY A 230 -23.01 5.63 -3.51
C GLY A 230 -22.31 4.33 -3.12
N VAL A 231 -22.30 4.03 -1.82
CA VAL A 231 -21.59 2.86 -1.26
C VAL A 231 -22.13 1.53 -1.78
N GLN A 232 -23.44 1.44 -2.06
CA GLN A 232 -24.05 0.21 -2.55
C GLN A 232 -23.63 -0.11 -3.98
N TYR A 233 -23.58 0.92 -4.85
CA TYR A 233 -22.99 0.78 -6.19
C TYR A 233 -21.53 0.34 -6.09
N LEU A 234 -20.74 1.03 -5.25
CA LEU A 234 -19.32 0.72 -5.08
C LEU A 234 -19.09 -0.74 -4.65
N ARG A 235 -19.86 -1.24 -3.67
CA ARG A 235 -19.81 -2.65 -3.23
C ARG A 235 -20.17 -3.62 -4.35
N SER A 236 -21.22 -3.33 -5.11
CA SER A 236 -21.64 -4.16 -6.24
C SER A 236 -20.60 -4.17 -7.37
N ALA A 237 -20.02 -3.02 -7.69
CA ALA A 237 -19.07 -2.87 -8.79
C ALA A 237 -17.70 -3.50 -8.48
N LEU A 238 -17.24 -3.39 -7.23
CA LEU A 238 -15.96 -3.96 -6.82
C LEU A 238 -16.05 -5.45 -6.46
N GLY A 239 -17.18 -5.92 -5.94
CA GLY A 239 -17.54 -7.34 -5.71
C GLY A 239 -16.36 -8.32 -5.72
N ASN A 240 -15.45 -8.22 -4.75
CA ASN A 240 -14.26 -9.05 -4.63
C ASN A 240 -13.93 -9.18 -3.13
N ALA A 241 -13.71 -10.40 -2.64
CA ALA A 241 -13.39 -10.66 -1.24
C ALA A 241 -12.06 -10.03 -0.79
N SER A 242 -11.13 -9.82 -1.72
CA SER A 242 -9.83 -9.18 -1.47
C SER A 242 -9.88 -7.66 -1.51
N ILE A 243 -11.03 -7.06 -1.81
CA ILE A 243 -11.22 -5.60 -1.78
C ILE A 243 -12.13 -5.25 -0.61
N GLU A 244 -11.61 -4.47 0.33
CA GLU A 244 -12.37 -4.02 1.48
C GLU A 244 -12.88 -2.60 1.26
N ILE A 245 -14.13 -2.35 1.64
CA ILE A 245 -14.78 -1.04 1.53
C ILE A 245 -15.20 -0.61 2.94
N ILE A 246 -14.50 0.38 3.47
CA ILE A 246 -14.60 0.86 4.85
C ILE A 246 -15.24 2.26 4.83
N PRO A 247 -16.57 2.38 5.05
CA PRO A 247 -17.22 3.67 5.14
C PRO A 247 -16.86 4.38 6.45
N TYR A 248 -16.83 5.70 6.42
CA TYR A 248 -16.70 6.57 7.59
C TYR A 248 -17.55 7.83 7.39
N ASP A 249 -17.76 8.62 8.45
CA ASP A 249 -18.74 9.72 8.44
C ASP A 249 -18.62 10.69 7.26
N ALA A 250 -17.40 10.95 6.79
CA ALA A 250 -17.14 11.92 5.72
C ALA A 250 -16.82 11.29 4.36
N GLY A 251 -16.79 9.96 4.22
CA GLY A 251 -16.40 9.31 2.98
C GLY A 251 -16.27 7.80 3.04
N VAL A 252 -15.43 7.26 2.16
CA VAL A 252 -15.11 5.83 2.10
C VAL A 252 -13.63 5.62 1.87
N ILE A 253 -13.10 4.54 2.44
CA ILE A 253 -11.77 4.01 2.20
C ILE A 253 -11.92 2.68 1.46
N ILE A 254 -11.17 2.48 0.39
CA ILE A 254 -11.08 1.22 -0.35
C ILE A 254 -9.69 0.67 -0.13
N ARG A 255 -9.58 -0.57 0.37
CA ARG A 255 -8.32 -1.34 0.44
C ARG A 255 -8.28 -2.35 -0.69
N ALA A 256 -7.32 -2.21 -1.60
CA ALA A 256 -7.11 -3.10 -2.73
C ALA A 256 -6.06 -4.17 -2.36
N GLY A 257 -6.52 -5.28 -1.77
CA GLY A 257 -5.67 -6.40 -1.41
C GLY A 257 -5.13 -6.34 0.02
N GLU A 258 -4.63 -7.49 0.47
CA GLU A 258 -4.12 -7.66 1.83
C GLU A 258 -2.74 -6.99 2.04
N TRP A 259 -2.02 -6.73 0.95
CA TRP A 259 -0.68 -6.13 0.91
C TRP A 259 -0.62 -5.11 -0.22
N PRO A 260 0.18 -4.05 -0.09
CA PRO A 260 0.42 -3.18 -1.22
C PRO A 260 1.26 -3.91 -2.28
N GLU A 261 1.06 -3.59 -3.55
CA GLU A 261 1.76 -4.21 -4.68
C GLU A 261 2.70 -3.22 -5.38
N LEU A 262 3.89 -3.68 -5.75
CA LEU A 262 4.93 -2.88 -6.42
C LEU A 262 4.52 -2.44 -7.84
N GLY A 263 3.71 -3.23 -8.54
CA GLY A 263 3.42 -3.01 -9.96
C GLY A 263 4.67 -3.08 -10.84
N TRP A 264 5.60 -3.99 -10.52
CA TRP A 264 6.90 -4.06 -11.18
C TRP A 264 6.77 -4.50 -12.63
N VAL A 265 7.23 -3.69 -13.57
CA VAL A 265 7.14 -3.94 -15.02
C VAL A 265 7.76 -5.27 -15.45
N LYS A 266 8.80 -5.74 -14.77
CA LYS A 266 9.47 -7.01 -15.11
C LYS A 266 8.78 -8.27 -14.58
N ASP A 267 7.83 -8.13 -13.65
CA ASP A 267 7.14 -9.25 -12.99
C ASP A 267 5.62 -9.12 -13.14
N ASN A 268 5.01 -8.19 -12.41
CA ASN A 268 3.58 -7.89 -12.47
C ASN A 268 3.33 -6.38 -12.62
N PRO A 269 3.33 -5.82 -13.85
CA PRO A 269 3.10 -4.39 -14.08
C PRO A 269 1.72 -3.89 -13.65
N TYR A 270 0.74 -4.77 -13.60
CA TYR A 270 -0.67 -4.39 -13.44
C TYR A 270 -1.34 -5.22 -12.33
N PRO A 271 -1.11 -4.84 -11.06
CA PRO A 271 -1.81 -5.43 -9.91
C PRO A 271 -3.32 -5.47 -10.15
N GLU A 272 -3.91 -6.68 -10.16
CA GLU A 272 -5.28 -6.90 -10.62
C GLU A 272 -6.28 -6.06 -9.82
N LEU A 273 -6.09 -5.99 -8.50
CA LEU A 273 -6.97 -5.25 -7.61
C LEU A 273 -6.86 -3.74 -7.85
N TYR A 274 -5.68 -3.22 -8.21
CA TYR A 274 -5.51 -1.81 -8.54
C TYR A 274 -6.17 -1.48 -9.88
N VAL A 275 -6.05 -2.36 -10.88
CA VAL A 275 -6.75 -2.21 -12.17
C VAL A 275 -8.26 -2.24 -11.97
N LYS A 276 -8.77 -3.17 -11.14
CA LYS A 276 -10.20 -3.27 -10.84
C LYS A 276 -10.72 -2.01 -10.14
N VAL A 277 -10.03 -1.53 -9.11
CA VAL A 277 -10.38 -0.29 -8.42
C VAL A 277 -10.31 0.90 -9.37
N ASN A 278 -9.25 1.04 -10.16
CA ASN A 278 -9.12 2.09 -11.16
C ASN A 278 -10.28 2.09 -12.16
N LYS A 279 -10.67 0.93 -12.68
CA LYS A 279 -11.78 0.80 -13.64
C LYS A 279 -13.10 1.30 -13.06
N VAL A 280 -13.39 0.98 -11.80
CA VAL A 280 -14.60 1.44 -11.11
C VAL A 280 -14.53 2.94 -10.77
N LEU A 281 -13.38 3.44 -10.32
CA LEU A 281 -13.22 4.86 -9.93
C LEU A 281 -12.96 5.80 -11.12
N LYS A 282 -12.69 5.28 -12.32
CA LYS A 282 -12.43 6.07 -13.53
C LYS A 282 -13.44 7.20 -13.79
N PRO A 283 -14.77 7.03 -13.60
CA PRO A 283 -15.74 8.12 -13.80
C PRO A 283 -15.56 9.33 -12.88
N ILE A 284 -14.90 9.16 -11.74
CA ILE A 284 -14.65 10.23 -10.74
C ILE A 284 -13.16 10.58 -10.62
N ARG A 285 -12.29 10.00 -11.47
CA ARG A 285 -10.87 10.37 -11.56
C ARG A 285 -10.74 11.77 -12.16
N ALA A 286 -9.76 12.54 -11.70
CA ALA A 286 -9.46 13.85 -12.29
C ALA A 286 -9.16 13.66 -13.79
N PRO A 287 -9.81 14.44 -14.69
CA PRO A 287 -9.66 14.25 -16.14
C PRO A 287 -8.25 14.61 -16.63
N GLU A 288 -7.60 15.53 -15.95
CA GLU A 288 -6.21 15.89 -16.15
C GLU A 288 -5.61 16.42 -14.85
N ILE A 289 -4.30 16.33 -14.72
CA ILE A 289 -3.49 17.02 -13.70
C ILE A 289 -2.33 17.67 -14.45
N GLY A 290 -1.82 18.80 -13.96
CA GLY A 290 -0.56 19.38 -14.41
C GLY A 290 0.61 18.42 -14.21
N SER A 291 1.84 18.90 -14.39
CA SER A 291 2.99 18.04 -14.16
C SER A 291 3.08 17.58 -12.70
N LEU A 292 3.37 16.30 -12.47
CA LEU A 292 3.74 15.79 -11.14
C LEU A 292 5.14 16.24 -10.70
N GLY A 293 5.98 16.67 -11.64
CA GLY A 293 7.32 17.20 -11.38
C GLY A 293 7.43 18.70 -11.69
N TYR A 294 8.51 19.32 -11.25
CA TYR A 294 8.89 20.66 -11.71
C TYR A 294 9.54 20.60 -13.09
N GLY A 295 9.68 21.76 -13.72
CA GLY A 295 10.43 21.88 -14.96
C GLY A 295 11.87 21.42 -14.78
N SER A 296 12.41 20.80 -15.83
CA SER A 296 13.82 20.41 -15.90
C SER A 296 14.73 21.62 -15.83
N ILE A 297 15.83 21.52 -15.08
CA ILE A 297 16.83 22.60 -14.97
C ILE A 297 18.04 22.30 -15.87
N ALA A 298 18.47 21.05 -15.97
CA ALA A 298 19.68 20.62 -16.69
C ALA A 298 19.39 19.72 -17.91
N GLY A 299 18.13 19.61 -18.34
CA GLY A 299 17.72 18.79 -19.47
C GLY A 299 17.35 17.35 -19.11
N GLU A 300 17.41 16.99 -17.83
CA GLU A 300 16.92 15.72 -17.31
C GLU A 300 15.41 15.55 -17.55
N ILE A 301 14.99 14.31 -17.83
CA ILE A 301 13.59 13.98 -18.05
C ILE A 301 12.91 13.91 -16.68
N ARG A 302 11.85 14.71 -16.52
CA ARG A 302 10.96 14.67 -15.36
C ARG A 302 9.55 14.44 -15.86
N PHE A 303 8.63 14.23 -14.92
CA PHE A 303 7.22 14.37 -15.25
C PHE A 303 6.95 15.71 -15.94
N ASP A 304 6.13 15.64 -16.97
CA ASP A 304 5.54 16.73 -17.71
C ASP A 304 4.02 16.46 -17.80
N ARG A 305 3.28 17.30 -18.54
CA ARG A 305 1.83 17.10 -18.70
C ARG A 305 1.50 15.76 -19.37
N ASN A 306 2.28 15.33 -20.36
CA ASN A 306 1.97 14.15 -21.18
C ASN A 306 2.26 12.85 -20.41
N SER A 307 3.42 12.78 -19.78
CA SER A 307 3.80 11.67 -18.89
C SER A 307 2.89 11.61 -17.66
N THR A 308 2.47 12.75 -17.11
CA THR A 308 1.46 12.74 -16.04
C THR A 308 0.14 12.16 -16.53
N ALA A 309 -0.35 12.54 -17.72
CA ALA A 309 -1.56 11.95 -18.29
C ALA A 309 -1.43 10.42 -18.47
N ARG A 310 -0.27 9.94 -18.93
CA ARG A 310 0.04 8.50 -18.98
C ARG A 310 0.03 7.85 -17.60
N TRP A 311 0.63 8.49 -16.60
CA TRP A 311 0.63 8.02 -15.22
C TRP A 311 -0.77 7.85 -14.64
N LEU A 312 -1.65 8.84 -14.88
CA LEU A 312 -3.05 8.79 -14.44
C LEU A 312 -3.82 7.63 -15.09
N ALA A 313 -3.49 7.30 -16.34
CA ALA A 313 -4.13 6.24 -17.11
C ALA A 313 -3.37 4.89 -17.05
N ARG A 314 -2.32 4.75 -16.22
CA ARG A 314 -1.44 3.56 -16.23
C ARG A 314 -2.17 2.24 -15.95
N PHE A 315 -3.30 2.30 -15.24
CA PHE A 315 -4.16 1.16 -14.96
C PHE A 315 -5.41 1.09 -15.86
N ASP A 316 -5.48 1.88 -16.94
CA ASP A 316 -6.53 1.81 -17.96
C ASP A 316 -6.21 0.69 -18.95
N VAL A 317 -6.02 -0.51 -18.42
CA VAL A 317 -5.73 -1.72 -19.19
C VAL A 317 -6.88 -2.70 -19.02
N ASP A 318 -7.26 -3.34 -20.11
CA ASP A 318 -8.09 -4.53 -20.01
C ASP A 318 -7.15 -5.71 -19.73
N LEU A 319 -7.14 -6.15 -18.47
CA LEU A 319 -6.51 -7.42 -18.14
C LEU A 319 -7.25 -8.51 -18.93
N PRO A 320 -6.53 -9.52 -19.45
CA PRO A 320 -7.19 -10.68 -20.03
C PRO A 320 -8.22 -11.15 -19.00
N PRO A 321 -9.47 -11.45 -19.43
CA PRO A 321 -10.46 -11.98 -18.51
C PRO A 321 -9.77 -13.10 -17.78
N LEU A 322 -9.86 -13.08 -16.45
CA LEU A 322 -9.46 -14.24 -15.66
C LEU A 322 -10.03 -15.42 -16.45
N ALA A 323 -9.15 -16.31 -16.94
CA ALA A 323 -9.53 -17.69 -16.81
C ALA A 323 -10.00 -17.73 -15.36
N THR A 324 -11.30 -17.94 -15.14
CA THR A 324 -11.76 -18.50 -13.88
C THR A 324 -10.98 -19.78 -13.82
N MET A 325 -9.71 -19.68 -13.39
CA MET A 325 -8.93 -20.79 -12.95
C MET A 325 -9.82 -21.26 -11.82
N PRO A 326 -10.49 -22.41 -11.99
CA PRO A 326 -11.02 -23.06 -10.81
C PRO A 326 -9.82 -23.09 -9.86
N ALA A 327 -10.04 -22.70 -8.59
CA ALA A 327 -9.01 -22.74 -7.56
C ALA A 327 -8.07 -23.90 -7.90
N VAL A 328 -6.79 -23.62 -8.17
CA VAL A 328 -5.84 -24.69 -8.46
C VAL A 328 -5.87 -25.54 -7.21
N LYS A 329 -6.62 -26.63 -7.28
CA LYS A 329 -6.72 -27.56 -6.19
C LYS A 329 -5.35 -28.15 -6.13
N ASP A 330 -4.62 -27.82 -5.07
CA ASP A 330 -3.30 -28.39 -4.87
C ASP A 330 -3.43 -29.91 -5.04
N PRO A 331 -2.56 -30.55 -5.85
CA PRO A 331 -2.61 -31.98 -6.04
C PRO A 331 -2.58 -32.66 -4.67
N VAL A 332 -3.66 -33.36 -4.32
CA VAL A 332 -3.80 -34.03 -3.01
C VAL A 332 -3.16 -35.39 -3.10
N ARG A 333 -2.35 -35.74 -2.10
CA ARG A 333 -1.71 -37.06 -2.03
C ARG A 333 -2.78 -38.13 -1.94
N ILE A 334 -2.66 -39.16 -2.76
CA ILE A 334 -3.59 -40.29 -2.80
C ILE A 334 -3.60 -40.94 -1.40
N SER A 335 -4.80 -41.04 -0.81
CA SER A 335 -4.99 -41.59 0.51
C SER A 335 -6.21 -42.51 0.58
N CYS A 336 -6.15 -43.54 1.41
CA CYS A 336 -7.18 -44.55 1.58
C CYS A 336 -7.32 -44.89 3.06
N TRP A 337 -8.56 -45.05 3.55
CA TRP A 337 -8.76 -45.53 4.91
C TRP A 337 -8.55 -47.05 4.98
N THR A 338 -8.30 -47.57 6.18
CA THR A 338 -8.45 -49.00 6.47
C THR A 338 -9.77 -49.54 5.88
N ASP A 339 -9.70 -50.74 5.31
CA ASP A 339 -10.74 -51.46 4.55
C ASP A 339 -11.07 -50.91 3.15
N ASP A 340 -10.61 -49.72 2.78
CA ASP A 340 -10.71 -49.24 1.41
C ASP A 340 -9.76 -50.03 0.49
N ILE A 341 -10.06 -50.02 -0.80
CA ILE A 341 -9.25 -50.68 -1.83
C ILE A 341 -8.11 -49.75 -2.25
N ALA A 342 -6.88 -50.24 -2.19
CA ALA A 342 -5.70 -49.54 -2.69
C ALA A 342 -5.85 -49.31 -4.21
N PRO A 343 -5.93 -48.06 -4.68
CA PRO A 343 -6.11 -47.77 -6.10
C PRO A 343 -4.85 -48.04 -6.91
N TYR A 344 -3.68 -48.16 -6.27
CA TYR A 344 -2.40 -48.39 -6.93
C TYR A 344 -1.50 -49.28 -6.06
N ALA A 345 -0.67 -50.08 -6.72
CA ALA A 345 0.42 -50.80 -6.05
C ALA A 345 1.55 -49.83 -5.66
N GLY A 346 2.08 -49.98 -4.45
CA GLY A 346 3.13 -49.11 -3.97
C GLY A 346 3.38 -49.15 -2.48
N GLN A 347 4.26 -48.24 -2.04
CA GLN A 347 4.61 -48.03 -0.65
C GLN A 347 3.69 -46.97 -0.05
N TRP A 348 3.03 -47.30 1.05
CA TRP A 348 2.11 -46.45 1.79
C TRP A 348 2.63 -46.22 3.20
N ALA A 349 2.24 -45.10 3.81
CA ALA A 349 2.52 -44.82 5.21
C ALA A 349 1.29 -44.29 5.94
N THR A 350 1.24 -44.53 7.24
CA THR A 350 0.25 -43.92 8.13
C THR A 350 0.90 -43.48 9.43
N ILE A 351 0.27 -42.54 10.13
CA ILE A 351 0.69 -42.09 11.46
C ILE A 351 -0.51 -42.19 12.38
N VAL A 352 -0.41 -43.04 13.41
CA VAL A 352 -1.43 -43.21 14.45
C VAL A 352 -0.76 -43.06 15.80
N ASN A 353 -1.27 -42.14 16.64
CA ASN A 353 -0.73 -41.85 17.98
C ASN A 353 0.80 -41.59 18.00
N GLY A 354 1.30 -40.89 16.98
CA GLY A 354 2.73 -40.54 16.86
C GLY A 354 3.64 -41.69 16.40
N THR A 355 3.10 -42.88 16.14
CA THR A 355 3.83 -44.01 15.56
C THR A 355 3.57 -44.06 14.07
N THR A 356 4.64 -44.14 13.27
CA THR A 356 4.57 -44.26 11.82
C THR A 356 4.74 -45.71 11.41
N ASP A 357 3.90 -46.19 10.51
CA ASP A 357 4.03 -47.52 9.91
C ASP A 357 4.06 -47.43 8.38
N TYR A 358 4.73 -48.39 7.76
CA TYR A 358 4.95 -48.45 6.32
C TYR A 358 4.56 -49.83 5.79
N ILE A 359 3.76 -49.83 4.72
CA ILE A 359 3.32 -51.07 4.08
C ILE A 359 3.58 -51.01 2.58
N GLN A 360 3.77 -52.18 1.98
CA GLN A 360 3.74 -52.36 0.54
C GLN A 360 2.43 -53.05 0.18
N THR A 361 1.62 -52.45 -0.69
CA THR A 361 0.33 -53.01 -1.12
C THR A 361 0.30 -53.23 -2.63
N ARG A 362 -0.58 -54.13 -3.08
CA ARG A 362 -0.91 -54.31 -4.49
C ARG A 362 -2.18 -53.52 -4.83
N GLU A 363 -2.30 -53.11 -6.08
CA GLU A 363 -3.55 -52.55 -6.61
C GLU A 363 -4.70 -53.53 -6.39
N GLY A 364 -5.84 -53.03 -5.93
CA GLY A 364 -7.01 -53.85 -5.61
C GLY A 364 -7.00 -54.51 -4.22
N GLN A 365 -5.92 -54.36 -3.44
CA GLN A 365 -5.83 -54.91 -2.08
C GLN A 365 -6.53 -54.01 -1.05
N LYS A 366 -7.24 -54.60 -0.07
CA LYS A 366 -7.79 -53.84 1.06
C LYS A 366 -6.69 -53.30 1.98
N MET A 367 -6.82 -52.05 2.40
CA MET A 367 -5.89 -51.41 3.32
C MET A 367 -6.01 -52.00 4.73
N PRO A 368 -4.89 -52.38 5.37
CA PRO A 368 -4.92 -53.03 6.67
C PRO A 368 -5.25 -52.05 7.81
N TYR A 369 -5.56 -52.63 8.97
CA TYR A 369 -5.55 -51.91 10.24
C TYR A 369 -4.10 -51.59 10.63
N PHE A 370 -3.90 -50.44 11.26
CA PHE A 370 -2.65 -50.16 11.97
C PHE A 370 -2.65 -50.96 13.27
N GLU A 371 -1.61 -51.75 13.53
CA GLU A 371 -1.46 -52.54 14.76
C GLU A 371 -0.35 -51.92 15.62
N ASP A 372 -0.66 -51.54 16.85
CA ASP A 372 0.36 -51.00 17.75
C ASP A 372 1.27 -52.10 18.33
N LYS A 373 2.34 -51.69 19.03
CA LYS A 373 3.27 -52.60 19.72
C LYS A 373 2.63 -53.49 20.80
N HIS A 374 1.37 -53.25 21.14
CA HIS A 374 0.58 -54.01 22.12
C HIS A 374 -0.49 -54.90 21.44
N GLY A 375 -0.53 -54.96 20.11
CA GLY A 375 -1.48 -55.76 19.33
C GLY A 375 -2.86 -55.14 19.15
N ASN A 376 -3.06 -53.88 19.54
CA ASN A 376 -4.33 -53.18 19.35
C ASN A 376 -4.43 -52.66 17.92
N LYS A 377 -5.61 -52.87 17.30
CA LYS A 377 -5.88 -52.47 15.92
C LYS A 377 -6.64 -51.15 15.85
N TYR A 378 -6.12 -50.22 15.06
CA TYR A 378 -6.68 -48.89 14.84
C TYR A 378 -7.02 -48.69 13.38
N ARG A 379 -8.14 -48.00 13.15
CA ARG A 379 -8.47 -47.49 11.81
C ARG A 379 -7.49 -46.37 11.48
N ALA A 380 -6.88 -46.44 10.29
CA ALA A 380 -5.82 -45.53 9.89
C ALA A 380 -6.08 -44.95 8.49
N LEU A 381 -5.63 -43.72 8.26
CA LEU A 381 -5.57 -43.12 6.93
C LEU A 381 -4.19 -43.38 6.36
N TRP A 382 -4.11 -44.19 5.32
CA TRP A 382 -2.88 -44.52 4.63
C TRP A 382 -2.65 -43.54 3.48
N GLN A 383 -1.43 -43.01 3.36
CA GLN A 383 -1.02 -42.09 2.31
C GLN A 383 0.03 -42.74 1.42
N LEU A 384 -0.14 -42.65 0.10
CA LEU A 384 0.76 -43.25 -0.87
C LEU A 384 2.06 -42.44 -0.95
N LEU A 385 3.20 -43.09 -0.70
CA LEU A 385 4.52 -42.48 -0.76
C LEU A 385 5.19 -42.67 -2.12
N LYS A 386 5.04 -43.86 -2.71
CA LYS A 386 5.66 -44.24 -3.97
C LYS A 386 4.82 -45.29 -4.67
N ARG A 387 4.63 -45.15 -5.99
CA ARG A 387 4.01 -46.19 -6.83
C ARG A 387 5.06 -47.09 -7.45
N ASP A 388 4.71 -48.37 -7.62
CA ASP A 388 5.58 -49.35 -8.27
C ASP A 388 5.72 -49.06 -9.77
N ASP A 389 4.68 -48.50 -10.39
CA ASP A 389 4.66 -48.06 -11.80
C ASP A 389 5.35 -46.70 -12.03
N LYS A 390 5.90 -46.08 -10.98
CA LYS A 390 6.53 -44.74 -11.00
C LYS A 390 5.59 -43.59 -11.42
N GLY A 391 4.27 -43.78 -11.36
CA GLY A 391 3.28 -42.74 -11.59
C GLY A 391 3.22 -41.71 -10.45
N SER A 392 2.41 -40.67 -10.64
CA SER A 392 2.16 -39.65 -9.61
C SER A 392 1.47 -40.23 -8.38
N VAL A 393 1.93 -39.84 -7.20
CA VAL A 393 1.30 -40.14 -5.90
C VAL A 393 0.28 -39.08 -5.48
N PHE A 394 0.02 -38.10 -6.35
CA PHE A 394 -0.96 -37.05 -6.16
C PHE A 394 -2.02 -37.07 -7.26
N ILE A 395 -3.25 -36.76 -6.89
CA ILE A 395 -4.40 -36.59 -7.78
C ILE A 395 -4.93 -35.16 -7.67
N MET A 396 -5.44 -34.64 -8.78
CA MET A 396 -6.21 -33.40 -8.76
C MET A 396 -7.59 -33.73 -8.18
N PRO A 397 -8.05 -33.09 -7.09
CA PRO A 397 -9.39 -33.33 -6.59
C PRO A 397 -10.43 -32.83 -7.60
N GLU A 398 -11.45 -33.64 -7.90
CA GLU A 398 -12.55 -33.30 -8.81
C GLU A 398 -13.33 -32.08 -8.34
#